data_AF-X1KND4-F1
#
_entry.id   AF-X1KND4-F1
#
_cell.length_a   1.000
_cell.length_b   1.000
_cell.length_c   1.000
_cell.angle_alpha   90.00
_cell.angle_beta   90.00
_cell.angle_gamma   90.00
#
_symmetry.space_group_name_H-M   'P 1'
#
loop_
_entity.id
_entity.type
_entity.pdbx_description
1 polymer ?
#
loop_
_entity_poly.entity_id
_entity_poly.type
_entity_poly.pdbx_seq_one_letter_code
_entity_poly.pdbx_strand_id
1 'polypeptide(L)' 'YKDNDEVKASARATQDLVEKGLNLSDAMNLAAKELTGIGGGHKIAAGATIPKGKEEEFLILLEKIIKTQLSS' A
#
# COMPACT_ATOMS: atom_id res chain seq x y z
N TYR A 1 0.92 24.10 -16.04
CA TYR A 1 1.40 22.77 -15.63
C TYR A 1 0.35 22.20 -14.70
N LYS A 2 -0.23 21.03 -15.00
CA LYS A 2 -1.16 20.39 -14.06
C LYS A 2 -0.31 19.92 -12.88
N ASP A 3 -0.48 20.54 -11.71
CA ASP A 3 -0.05 19.92 -10.48
C ASP A 3 -0.76 18.56 -10.43
N ASN A 4 0.02 17.49 -10.45
CA ASN A 4 -0.53 16.15 -10.29
C ASN A 4 -1.05 16.08 -8.84
N ASP A 5 -2.37 16.19 -8.65
CA ASP A 5 -3.08 16.04 -7.37
C ASP A 5 -3.00 14.61 -6.80
N GLU A 6 -1.98 13.86 -7.19
CA GLU A 6 -1.76 12.47 -6.90
C GLU A 6 -0.31 12.23 -6.45
N VAL A 7 -0.15 11.33 -5.50
CA VAL A 7 1.12 10.80 -5.03
C VAL A 7 1.21 9.33 -5.40
N LYS A 8 2.36 8.92 -5.92
CA LYS A 8 2.67 7.54 -6.28
C LYS A 8 3.55 6.91 -5.21
N ALA A 9 3.08 5.82 -4.63
CA ALA A 9 3.82 5.01 -3.68
C ALA A 9 4.24 3.68 -4.32
N SER A 10 5.43 3.19 -3.96
CA SER A 10 5.93 1.88 -4.36
C SER A 10 6.45 1.16 -3.12
N ALA A 11 6.03 -0.09 -2.95
CA ALA A 11 6.45 -0.93 -1.83
C ALA A 11 7.20 -2.17 -2.34
N ARG A 12 8.18 -2.62 -1.56
CA ARG A 12 8.98 -3.82 -1.79
C ARG A 12 9.14 -4.57 -0.47
N ALA A 13 9.15 -5.89 -0.54
CA ALA A 13 9.38 -6.77 0.60
C ALA A 13 10.48 -7.79 0.28
N THR A 14 11.02 -8.42 1.31
CA THR A 14 11.86 -9.60 1.18
C THR A 14 11.00 -10.86 1.05
N GLN A 15 11.59 -11.92 0.51
CA GLN A 15 10.93 -13.22 0.39
C GLN A 15 10.50 -13.76 1.77
N ASP A 16 11.34 -13.65 2.80
CA ASP A 16 11.03 -14.06 4.18
C ASP A 16 9.74 -13.44 4.73
N LEU A 17 9.46 -12.17 4.43
CA LEU A 17 8.24 -11.50 4.89
C LEU A 17 7.01 -12.02 4.14
N VAL A 18 7.15 -12.28 2.83
CA VAL A 18 6.08 -12.85 2.02
C VAL A 18 5.73 -14.26 2.49
N GLU A 19 6.73 -15.06 2.85
CA GLU A 19 6.55 -16.40 3.41
C GLU A 19 5.91 -16.37 4.80
N LYS A 20 6.11 -15.30 5.57
CA LYS A 20 5.40 -15.01 6.82
C LYS A 20 3.99 -14.45 6.63
N GLY A 21 3.48 -14.41 5.41
CA GLY A 21 2.09 -14.00 5.12
C GLY A 21 1.91 -12.56 4.61
N LEU A 22 3.00 -11.79 4.44
CA LEU A 22 2.89 -10.45 3.85
C LEU A 22 2.41 -10.52 2.40
N ASN A 23 1.36 -9.76 2.10
CA ASN A 23 0.88 -9.52 0.73
C ASN A 23 0.77 -8.02 0.47
N LEU A 24 1.81 -7.44 -0.15
CA LEU A 24 1.84 -6.02 -0.51
C LEU A 24 0.81 -5.65 -1.57
N SER A 25 0.44 -6.55 -2.49
CA SER A 25 -0.61 -6.26 -3.47
C SER A 25 -1.93 -5.93 -2.78
N ASP A 26 -2.34 -6.78 -1.84
CA ASP A 26 -3.59 -6.60 -1.12
C ASP A 26 -3.50 -5.39 -0.18
N ALA A 27 -2.38 -5.23 0.54
CA ALA A 27 -2.21 -4.13 1.48
C ALA A 27 -2.24 -2.75 0.78
N MET A 28 -1.52 -2.60 -0.33
CA MET A 28 -1.49 -1.36 -1.11
C MET A 28 -2.85 -1.07 -1.77
N ASN A 29 -3.53 -2.10 -2.29
CA ASN A 29 -4.87 -1.94 -2.88
C ASN A 29 -5.91 -1.49 -1.84
N LEU A 30 -5.98 -2.17 -0.70
CA LEU A 30 -6.94 -1.85 0.36
C LEU A 30 -6.70 -0.44 0.93
N ALA A 31 -5.46 -0.11 1.29
CA ALA A 31 -5.13 1.21 1.84
C ALA A 31 -5.43 2.34 0.84
N ALA A 32 -5.09 2.17 -0.44
CA ALA A 32 -5.35 3.19 -1.45
C ALA A 32 -6.84 3.37 -1.71
N LYS A 33 -7.62 2.29 -1.77
CA LYS A 33 -9.04 2.32 -2.09
C LYS A 33 -9.87 3.08 -1.05
N GLU A 34 -9.53 2.97 0.23
CA GLU A 34 -10.16 3.75 1.31
C GLU A 34 -10.00 5.27 1.11
N LEU A 35 -8.96 5.69 0.38
CA LEU A 35 -8.63 7.08 0.11
C LEU A 35 -8.96 7.49 -1.32
N THR A 36 -9.86 6.78 -1.99
CA THR A 36 -10.24 6.97 -3.41
C THR A 36 -9.09 6.82 -4.41
N GLY A 37 -7.97 6.24 -3.97
CA GLY A 37 -6.83 5.88 -4.78
C GLY A 37 -6.95 4.49 -5.40
N ILE A 38 -5.90 4.09 -6.11
CA ILE A 38 -5.77 2.76 -6.72
C ILE A 38 -4.47 2.10 -6.27
N GLY A 39 -4.45 0.79 -6.07
CA GLY A 39 -3.24 0.06 -5.73
C GLY A 39 -3.27 -1.40 -6.18
N GLY A 40 -2.13 -2.07 -6.11
CA GLY A 40 -2.00 -3.48 -6.45
C GLY A 40 -0.60 -3.87 -6.93
N GLY A 41 -0.44 -5.12 -7.34
CA GLY A 41 0.81 -5.66 -7.87
C GLY A 41 1.00 -7.13 -7.50
N HIS A 42 2.17 -7.46 -6.96
CA HIS A 42 2.52 -8.78 -6.46
C HIS A 42 2.72 -8.76 -4.95
N LYS A 43 2.70 -9.94 -4.32
CA LYS A 43 2.92 -10.08 -2.86
C LYS A 43 4.22 -9.41 -2.39
N ILE A 44 5.29 -9.52 -3.19
CA ILE A 44 6.63 -8.99 -2.88
C ILE A 44 6.87 -7.54 -3.35
N ALA A 45 6.08 -7.06 -4.31
CA ALA A 45 6.27 -5.75 -4.92
C ALA A 45 4.94 -5.20 -5.46
N ALA A 46 4.52 -4.06 -4.94
CA ALA A 46 3.26 -3.43 -5.30
C ALA A 46 3.39 -1.90 -5.35
N GLY A 47 2.38 -1.25 -5.91
CA GLY A 47 2.31 0.20 -5.99
C GLY A 47 0.91 0.72 -5.65
N ALA A 48 0.83 2.02 -5.39
CA ALA A 48 -0.42 2.74 -5.21
C ALA A 48 -0.31 4.16 -5.74
N THR A 49 -1.44 4.71 -6.17
CA THR A 49 -1.65 6.13 -6.45
C THR A 49 -2.74 6.63 -5.53
N ILE A 50 -2.47 7.69 -4.77
CA ILE A 50 -3.38 8.28 -3.77
C ILE A 50 -3.50 9.79 -4.00
N PRO A 51 -4.58 10.44 -3.52
CA PRO A 51 -4.66 11.90 -3.56
C PRO A 51 -3.52 12.55 -2.76
N LYS A 52 -3.01 13.68 -3.25
CA LYS A 52 -2.02 14.49 -2.54
C LYS A 52 -2.59 14.98 -1.20
N GLY A 53 -1.79 14.95 -0.13
CA GLY A 53 -2.22 15.31 1.23
C GLY A 53 -2.86 14.17 2.02
N LYS A 54 -2.97 12.96 1.44
CA LYS A 54 -3.47 11.75 2.10
C LYS A 54 -2.36 10.74 2.45
N GLU A 55 -1.10 11.13 2.34
CA GLU A 55 0.06 10.25 2.52
C GLU A 55 0.12 9.66 3.94
N GLU A 56 -0.11 10.48 4.96
CA GLU A 56 -0.09 10.03 6.36
C GLU A 56 -1.24 9.05 6.65
N GLU A 57 -2.45 9.36 6.18
CA GLU A 57 -3.62 8.48 6.33
C GLU A 57 -3.40 7.15 5.61
N PHE A 58 -2.78 7.19 4.43
CA PHE A 58 -2.40 6.00 3.67
C PHE A 58 -1.39 5.14 4.44
N LEU A 59 -0.35 5.74 5.04
CA LEU A 59 0.65 5.01 5.82
C LEU A 59 0.03 4.35 7.06
N ILE A 60 -0.88 5.03 7.77
CA ILE A 60 -1.59 4.48 8.93
C ILE A 60 -2.45 3.27 8.53
N LEU A 61 -3.22 3.39 7.44
CA LEU A 61 -4.03 2.29 6.92
C LEU A 61 -3.16 1.11 6.49
N LEU A 62 -2.10 1.38 5.74
CA LEU A 62 -1.16 0.37 5.26
C LEU A 62 -0.50 -0.38 6.42
N GLU A 63 -0.04 0.33 7.45
CA GLU A 63 0.56 -0.28 8.64
C GLU A 63 -0.44 -1.20 9.36
N LYS A 64 -1.69 -0.77 9.55
CA LYS A 64 -2.74 -1.58 10.18
C LYS A 64 -2.99 -2.88 9.40
N ILE A 65 -3.06 -2.81 8.07
CA ILE A 65 -3.27 -3.98 7.22
C ILE A 65 -2.07 -4.93 7.30
N ILE A 66 -0.85 -4.41 7.21
CA ILE A 66 0.38 -5.22 7.31
C ILE A 66 0.47 -5.91 8.68
N LYS A 67 0.17 -5.20 9.78
CA LYS A 67 0.11 -5.81 11.13
C LYS A 67 -0.88 -6.96 11.17
N THR A 68 -2.06 -6.79 10.56
CA THR A 68 -3.07 -7.85 10.50
C THR A 68 -2.56 -9.07 9.74
N GLN A 69 -1.90 -8.87 8.59
CA GLN A 69 -1.35 -9.95 7.77
C GLN A 69 -0.25 -10.75 8.50
N LEU A 70 0.60 -10.08 9.28
CA LEU A 70 1.75 -10.71 9.96
C LEU A 70 1.45 -11.20 11.39
N SER A 71 0.26 -10.94 11.92
CA SER A 71 -0.16 -11.39 13.26
C SER A 71 -0.94 -12.72 13.23
N SER A 72 -1.07 -13.35 12.04
CA SER A 72 -1.77 -14.63 11.83
C SER A 72 -0.82 -15.80 11.69
#